data_AF-A0A7R9MEP6-F1
#
_entry.id   AF-A0A7R9MEP6-F1
#
_cell.length_a   1.000
_cell.length_b   1.000
_cell.length_c   1.000
_cell.angle_alpha   90.00
_cell.angle_beta   90.00
_cell.angle_gamma   90.00
#
_symmetry.space_group_name_H-M   'P 1'
#
loop_
_entity.id
_entity.type
_entity.pdbx_description
1 polymer ?
#
loop_
_entity_poly.entity_id
_entity_poly.type
_entity_poly.pdbx_seq_one_letter_code
_entity_poly.pdbx_strand_id
1 'polypeptide(L)'
;MIYVDETEPDEEAEPPFKPRKVVVKSKEPQNEYILGEELGRGKFGIVRRCTEKSTKKKLAAKFIIINRIDDRQEVEREVDIMRSLQHPRLLQLYDAFDDGKTQMCLILECIEGGELFERVIDDDFVLTEKACTIFMRQICEGVEYIHSQSILHLDMKVCISLLSLIYYNSIHTKH
;
A
#
# COMPACT_ATOMS: atom_id res chain seq x y z
N MET A 1 -4.09 -0.49 -25.84
CA MET A 1 -2.63 -0.65 -25.69
C MET A 1 -2.08 0.20 -24.56
N ILE A 2 -1.70 -0.46 -23.47
CA ILE A 2 -0.98 0.09 -22.32
C ILE A 2 0.50 -0.28 -22.50
N TYR A 3 1.39 0.71 -22.42
CA TYR A 3 2.83 0.50 -22.55
C TYR A 3 3.55 1.15 -21.38
N VAL A 4 4.61 0.51 -20.92
CA VAL A 4 5.57 1.13 -19.99
C VAL A 4 6.41 2.11 -20.81
N ASP A 5 6.45 3.37 -20.41
CA ASP A 5 7.34 4.34 -21.05
C ASP A 5 8.78 3.99 -20.68
N GLU A 6 9.46 3.29 -21.58
CA GLU A 6 10.83 2.84 -21.36
C GLU A 6 11.88 3.94 -21.61
N THR A 7 11.43 5.18 -21.86
CA THR A 7 12.27 6.36 -22.11
C THR A 7 12.18 7.39 -21.00
N GLU A 8 11.17 7.32 -20.14
CA GLU A 8 11.13 8.10 -18.90
C GLU A 8 12.27 7.65 -17.98
N PRO A 9 13.13 8.59 -17.51
CA PRO A 9 14.06 8.28 -16.44
C PRO A 9 13.27 7.78 -15.23
N ASP A 10 13.87 6.88 -14.45
CA ASP A 10 13.31 6.50 -13.15
C ASP A 10 13.41 7.72 -12.24
N GLU A 11 12.46 8.65 -12.37
CA GLU A 11 12.39 9.82 -11.52
C GLU A 11 12.28 9.30 -10.08
N GLU A 12 13.12 9.83 -9.18
CA GLU A 12 13.05 9.54 -7.76
C GLU A 12 11.61 9.82 -7.31
N ALA A 13 10.82 8.76 -7.13
CA ALA A 13 9.42 8.92 -6.81
C ALA A 13 9.32 9.68 -5.49
N GLU A 14 8.68 10.86 -5.52
CA GLU A 14 8.42 11.58 -4.28
C GLU A 14 7.45 10.75 -3.43
N PRO A 15 7.63 10.71 -2.10
CA PRO A 15 6.72 9.99 -1.23
C PRO A 15 5.30 10.58 -1.34
N PRO A 16 4.25 9.74 -1.28
CA PRO A 16 2.84 10.14 -1.50
C PRO A 16 2.34 11.19 -0.48
N PHE A 17 3.05 11.31 0.64
CA PHE A 17 2.87 12.32 1.67
C PHE A 17 4.14 12.47 2.50
N LYS A 18 4.25 13.61 3.18
CA LYS A 18 5.31 13.85 4.17
C LYS A 18 5.30 12.76 5.23
N PRO A 19 6.46 12.31 5.72
CA PRO A 19 6.57 11.42 6.87
C PRO A 19 5.62 11.77 8.01
N ARG A 20 4.92 10.76 8.53
CA ARG A 20 3.97 10.92 9.64
C ARG A 20 4.35 9.99 10.76
N LYS A 21 4.38 10.52 11.99
CA LYS A 21 4.41 9.67 13.18
C LYS A 21 3.00 9.17 13.44
N VAL A 22 2.73 7.94 13.01
CA VAL A 22 1.43 7.30 13.22
C VAL A 22 1.34 6.83 14.68
N VAL A 23 0.22 7.10 15.35
CA VAL A 23 -0.11 6.59 16.69
C VAL A 23 -1.45 5.90 16.57
N VAL A 24 -1.62 4.72 17.19
CA VAL A 24 -2.91 4.01 17.13
C VAL A 24 -3.93 4.81 17.94
N LYS A 25 -5.01 5.23 17.28
CA LYS A 25 -6.07 6.03 17.88
C LYS A 25 -7.24 5.15 18.33
N SER A 26 -7.66 5.29 19.59
CA SER A 26 -8.80 4.54 20.16
C SER A 26 -10.16 5.19 19.86
N LYS A 27 -10.41 5.57 18.60
CA LYS A 27 -11.66 6.21 18.17
C LYS A 27 -12.07 5.73 16.79
N GLU A 28 -13.31 6.01 16.41
CA GLU A 28 -13.81 5.62 15.10
C GLU A 28 -13.13 6.42 13.96
N PRO A 29 -12.67 5.76 12.88
CA PRO A 29 -12.03 6.42 11.75
C PRO A 29 -12.98 7.41 11.05
N GLN A 30 -14.29 7.15 11.08
CA GLN A 30 -15.33 8.02 10.52
C GLN A 30 -15.34 9.43 11.14
N ASN A 31 -14.71 9.63 12.30
CA ASN A 31 -14.55 10.96 12.89
C ASN A 31 -13.65 11.84 12.02
N GLU A 32 -12.56 11.30 11.47
CA GLU A 32 -11.55 12.02 10.69
C GLU A 32 -11.65 11.78 9.18
N TYR A 33 -12.25 10.67 8.77
CA TYR A 33 -12.31 10.22 7.37
C TYR A 33 -13.75 10.00 6.90
N ILE A 34 -13.99 10.23 5.61
CA ILE A 34 -15.24 9.89 4.92
C ILE A 34 -14.97 8.59 4.17
N LEU A 35 -15.70 7.52 4.51
CA LEU A 35 -15.57 6.22 3.83
C LEU A 35 -16.37 6.23 2.53
N GLY A 36 -15.73 5.75 1.46
CA GLY A 36 -16.29 5.57 0.12
C GLY A 36 -16.60 4.09 -0.17
N GLU A 37 -16.52 3.74 -1.44
CA GLU A 37 -16.75 2.40 -1.98
C GLU A 37 -15.73 1.36 -1.46
N GLU A 38 -16.12 0.09 -1.54
CA GLU A 38 -15.24 -1.05 -1.31
C GLU A 38 -14.30 -1.21 -2.50
N LEU A 39 -12.99 -1.21 -2.23
CA LEU A 39 -11.95 -1.44 -3.23
C LEU A 39 -11.62 -2.93 -3.34
N GLY A 40 -11.76 -3.67 -2.24
CA GLY A 40 -11.50 -5.10 -2.22
C GLY A 40 -11.84 -5.74 -0.88
N ARG A 41 -11.97 -7.07 -0.90
CA ARG A 41 -12.26 -7.89 0.27
C ARG A 41 -11.42 -9.14 0.25
N GLY A 42 -10.73 -9.40 1.35
CA GLY A 42 -9.87 -10.56 1.51
C GLY A 42 -10.10 -11.28 2.83
N LYS A 43 -9.28 -12.30 3.08
CA LYS A 43 -9.32 -13.12 4.31
C LYS A 43 -9.23 -12.27 5.58
N PHE A 44 -8.45 -11.20 5.56
CA PHE A 44 -8.16 -10.35 6.71
C PHE A 44 -9.19 -9.23 6.93
N GLY A 45 -10.09 -9.00 5.97
CA GLY A 45 -11.14 -8.01 6.07
C GLY A 45 -11.39 -7.24 4.78
N ILE A 46 -11.75 -5.96 4.90
CA ILE A 46 -12.28 -5.14 3.79
C ILE A 46 -11.42 -3.91 3.62
N VAL A 47 -11.16 -3.54 2.38
CA VAL A 47 -10.49 -2.29 2.01
C VAL A 47 -11.51 -1.38 1.36
N ARG A 48 -11.62 -0.15 1.86
CA ARG A 48 -12.51 0.88 1.29
C ARG A 48 -11.71 2.11 0.92
N ARG A 49 -12.15 2.81 -0.12
CA ARG A 49 -11.65 4.16 -0.38
C ARG A 49 -12.05 5.05 0.79
N CYS A 50 -11.22 6.01 1.16
CA CYS A 50 -11.58 7.01 2.15
C CYS A 50 -10.96 8.37 1.82
N THR A 51 -11.54 9.43 2.38
CA THR A 51 -11.07 10.80 2.19
C THR A 51 -10.90 11.48 3.54
N GLU A 52 -9.71 11.99 3.82
CA GLU A 52 -9.46 12.76 5.04
C GLU A 52 -10.30 14.05 5.03
N LYS A 53 -11.06 14.32 6.09
CA LYS A 53 -11.99 15.45 6.12
C LYS A 53 -11.29 16.81 6.08
N SER A 54 -10.13 16.91 6.72
CA SER A 54 -9.33 18.14 6.90
C SER A 54 -8.59 18.54 5.62
N THR A 55 -7.89 17.60 5.00
CA THR A 55 -7.02 17.86 3.83
C THR A 55 -7.67 17.51 2.50
N LYS A 56 -8.79 16.79 2.52
CA LYS A 56 -9.42 16.17 1.33
C LYS A 56 -8.55 15.15 0.61
N LYS A 57 -7.47 14.67 1.23
CA LYS A 57 -6.60 13.63 0.64
C LYS A 57 -7.35 12.30 0.53
N LYS A 58 -7.28 11.67 -0.64
CA LYS A 58 -7.81 10.33 -0.92
C LYS A 58 -6.82 9.27 -0.45
N LEU A 59 -7.33 8.26 0.25
CA LEU A 59 -6.57 7.24 0.96
C LEU A 59 -7.35 5.91 0.91
N ALA A 60 -6.75 4.82 1.35
CA ALA A 60 -7.40 3.53 1.51
C ALA A 60 -7.54 3.18 3.01
N ALA A 61 -8.70 2.71 3.42
CA ALA A 61 -8.98 2.24 4.77
C ALA A 61 -9.10 0.71 4.76
N LYS A 62 -8.09 0.03 5.31
CA LYS A 62 -8.08 -1.44 5.50
C LYS A 62 -8.62 -1.76 6.88
N PHE A 63 -9.83 -2.33 6.91
CA PHE A 63 -10.48 -2.82 8.11
C PHE A 63 -10.11 -4.27 8.34
N ILE A 64 -9.43 -4.55 9.46
CA ILE A 64 -8.96 -5.88 9.84
C ILE A 64 -9.83 -6.40 10.97
N ILE A 65 -10.40 -7.59 10.79
CA ILE A 65 -11.23 -8.24 11.82
C ILE A 65 -10.31 -8.97 12.80
N ILE A 66 -10.45 -8.65 14.08
CA ILE A 66 -9.70 -9.23 15.19
C ILE A 66 -10.61 -10.23 15.91
N ASN A 67 -10.27 -11.51 15.82
CA ASN A 67 -11.02 -12.58 16.49
C ASN A 67 -10.36 -13.01 17.80
N ARG A 68 -9.03 -12.90 17.87
CA ARG A 68 -8.22 -13.25 19.05
C ARG A 68 -7.33 -12.10 19.48
N ILE A 69 -6.93 -12.11 20.75
CA ILE A 69 -5.96 -11.14 21.29
C ILE A 69 -4.60 -11.29 20.59
N ASP A 70 -4.20 -12.51 20.22
CA ASP A 70 -2.95 -12.75 19.49
C ASP A 70 -2.96 -12.05 18.11
N ASP A 71 -4.09 -12.10 17.39
CA ASP A 71 -4.26 -11.44 16.08
C ASP A 71 -4.06 -9.91 16.22
N ARG A 72 -4.52 -9.32 17.33
CA ARG A 72 -4.33 -7.89 17.62
C ARG A 72 -2.86 -7.55 17.78
N GLN A 73 -2.11 -8.36 18.54
CA GLN A 73 -0.67 -8.15 18.74
C GLN A 73 0.12 -8.33 17.45
N GLU A 74 -0.35 -9.17 16.52
CA GLU A 74 0.24 -9.28 15.18
C GLU A 74 0.02 -8.00 14.37
N VAL A 75 -1.20 -7.46 14.35
CA VAL A 75 -1.51 -6.21 13.62
C VAL A 75 -0.80 -5.01 14.24
N GLU A 76 -0.69 -4.93 15.57
CA GLU A 76 0.08 -3.88 16.25
C GLU A 76 1.57 -3.93 15.87
N ARG A 77 2.16 -5.13 15.81
CA ARG A 77 3.54 -5.32 15.34
C ARG A 77 3.69 -4.92 13.88
N GLU A 78 2.73 -5.26 13.01
CA GLU A 78 2.73 -4.82 11.61
C GLU A 78 2.72 -3.30 11.51
N VAL A 79 1.87 -2.63 12.29
CA VAL A 79 1.83 -1.15 12.36
C VAL A 79 3.17 -0.57 12.80
N ASP A 80 3.82 -1.16 13.80
CA ASP A 80 5.12 -0.69 14.28
C ASP A 80 6.24 -0.86 13.24
N ILE A 81 6.21 -1.94 12.46
CA ILE A 81 7.12 -2.15 11.32
C ILE A 81 6.83 -1.10 10.23
N MET A 82 5.57 -0.90 9.85
CA MET A 82 5.22 0.09 8.82
C MET A 82 5.58 1.52 9.23
N ARG A 83 5.59 1.83 10.53
CA ARG A 83 6.03 3.14 11.04
C ARG A 83 7.51 3.41 10.82
N SER A 84 8.35 2.37 10.90
CA SER A 84 9.81 2.52 10.71
C SER A 84 10.21 2.49 9.24
N LEU A 85 9.31 2.09 8.34
CA LEU A 85 9.59 1.94 6.91
C LEU A 85 9.00 3.10 6.10
N GLN A 86 9.84 4.09 5.77
CA GLN A 86 9.46 5.25 4.97
C GLN A 86 10.30 5.31 3.70
N HIS A 87 9.72 4.86 2.59
CA HIS A 87 10.40 4.78 1.32
C HIS A 87 9.39 4.84 0.17
N PRO A 88 9.68 5.55 -0.93
CA PRO A 88 8.70 5.75 -2.01
C PRO A 88 8.35 4.47 -2.78
N ARG A 89 9.17 3.42 -2.69
CA ARG A 89 8.85 2.10 -3.23
C ARG A 89 8.06 1.21 -2.28
N LEU A 90 7.69 1.68 -1.09
CA LEU A 90 6.99 0.89 -0.07
C LEU A 90 5.64 1.50 0.26
N LEU A 91 4.63 0.66 0.50
CA LEU A 91 3.30 1.11 0.87
C LEU A 91 3.34 1.92 2.18
N GLN A 92 2.92 3.17 2.13
CA GLN A 92 3.01 4.07 3.28
C GLN A 92 1.76 4.04 4.18
N LEU A 93 2.00 3.90 5.50
CA LEU A 93 0.97 4.04 6.54
C LEU A 93 0.72 5.53 6.83
N TYR A 94 -0.53 5.96 6.67
CA TYR A 94 -0.95 7.34 6.91
C TYR A 94 -1.48 7.56 8.33
N ASP A 95 -2.27 6.59 8.83
CA ASP A 95 -2.92 6.66 10.15
C ASP A 95 -3.35 5.25 10.62
N ALA A 96 -3.67 5.09 11.91
CA ALA A 96 -4.14 3.81 12.44
C ALA A 96 -5.17 4.01 13.56
N PHE A 97 -6.20 3.17 13.56
CA PHE A 97 -7.31 3.18 14.51
C PHE A 97 -7.55 1.79 15.07
N ASP A 98 -7.99 1.75 16.31
CA ASP A 98 -8.30 0.52 17.02
C ASP A 98 -9.56 0.71 17.87
N ASP A 99 -10.57 -0.14 17.64
CA ASP A 99 -11.83 -0.10 18.38
C ASP A 99 -11.74 -0.72 19.80
N GLY A 100 -10.59 -1.33 20.14
CA GLY A 100 -10.36 -2.01 21.42
C GLY A 100 -11.13 -3.32 21.58
N LYS A 101 -11.86 -3.75 20.55
CA LYS A 101 -12.77 -4.90 20.58
C LYS A 101 -12.44 -5.89 19.47
N THR A 102 -12.95 -5.65 18.26
CA THR A 102 -13.04 -6.64 17.19
C THR A 102 -12.46 -6.16 15.87
N GLN A 103 -11.97 -4.92 15.81
CA GLN A 103 -11.54 -4.34 14.55
C GLN A 103 -10.41 -3.31 14.73
N MET A 104 -9.40 -3.45 13.89
CA MET A 104 -8.41 -2.39 13.66
C MET A 104 -8.58 -1.83 12.25
N CYS A 105 -8.29 -0.55 12.07
CA CYS A 105 -8.36 0.12 10.78
C CYS A 105 -7.04 0.82 10.47
N LEU A 106 -6.42 0.46 9.36
CA LEU A 106 -5.20 1.09 8.86
C LEU A 106 -5.57 2.03 7.72
N ILE A 107 -5.16 3.28 7.82
CA ILE A 107 -5.27 4.26 6.73
C ILE A 107 -3.95 4.26 5.98
N LEU A 108 -4.04 3.94 4.70
CA LEU A 108 -2.92 3.66 3.82
C LEU A 108 -3.00 4.62 2.63
N GLU A 109 -1.88 4.78 1.92
CA GLU A 109 -1.94 5.42 0.62
C GLU A 109 -2.94 4.72 -0.31
N CYS A 110 -3.64 5.52 -1.14
CA CYS A 110 -4.53 4.98 -2.14
C CYS A 110 -3.75 4.80 -3.45
N ILE A 111 -3.61 3.56 -3.90
CA ILE A 111 -3.00 3.26 -5.19
C ILE A 111 -4.10 3.25 -6.25
N GLU A 112 -4.07 4.22 -7.16
CA GLU A 112 -4.94 4.27 -8.33
C GLU A 112 -4.18 3.59 -9.49
N GLY A 113 -4.73 2.53 -10.10
CA GLY A 113 -4.05 1.81 -11.19
C GLY A 113 -4.22 0.29 -11.20
N GLY A 114 -4.81 -0.29 -10.15
CA GLY A 114 -5.04 -1.72 -10.04
C GLY A 114 -3.76 -2.51 -9.73
N GLU A 115 -3.89 -3.82 -9.71
CA GLU A 115 -2.82 -4.74 -9.40
C GLU A 115 -1.91 -4.94 -10.63
N LEU A 116 -0.57 -4.90 -10.48
CA LEU A 116 0.39 -5.07 -11.58
C LEU A 116 0.12 -6.31 -12.46
N PHE A 117 -0.34 -7.41 -11.88
CA PHE A 117 -0.63 -8.69 -12.53
C PHE A 117 -1.94 -8.63 -13.30
N GLU A 118 -2.99 -8.04 -12.72
CA GLU A 118 -4.23 -7.76 -13.46
C GLU A 118 -3.95 -6.90 -14.69
N ARG A 119 -2.95 -6.01 -14.59
CA ARG A 119 -2.53 -5.14 -15.70
C ARG A 119 -1.61 -5.84 -16.69
N VAL A 120 -0.74 -6.74 -16.25
CA VAL A 120 0.19 -7.50 -17.12
C VAL A 120 -0.52 -8.61 -17.89
N ILE A 121 -1.61 -9.18 -17.36
CA ILE A 121 -2.43 -10.18 -18.06
C ILE A 121 -3.51 -9.56 -18.95
N ASP A 122 -3.64 -8.23 -18.94
CA ASP A 122 -4.54 -7.51 -19.83
C ASP A 122 -4.05 -7.69 -21.28
N ASP A 123 -4.93 -8.10 -22.19
CA ASP A 123 -4.62 -8.30 -23.61
C ASP A 123 -4.07 -7.03 -24.27
N ASP A 124 -4.37 -5.86 -23.69
CA ASP A 124 -3.87 -4.56 -24.13
C ASP A 124 -2.47 -4.21 -23.61
N PHE A 125 -1.88 -4.99 -22.70
CA PHE A 125 -0.60 -4.70 -22.08
C PHE A 125 0.56 -5.42 -22.79
N VAL A 126 1.55 -4.65 -23.25
CA VAL A 126 2.75 -5.22 -23.88
C VAL A 126 3.86 -5.35 -22.84
N LEU A 127 4.04 -6.55 -22.30
CA LEU A 127 5.15 -6.87 -21.40
C LEU A 127 6.42 -7.14 -22.21
N THR A 128 7.40 -6.23 -22.11
CA THR A 128 8.74 -6.40 -22.70
C THR A 128 9.76 -6.82 -21.63
N GLU A 129 10.87 -7.42 -22.03
CA GLU A 129 12.00 -7.72 -21.12
C GLU A 129 12.53 -6.46 -20.42
N LYS A 130 12.48 -5.33 -21.12
CA LYS A 130 12.89 -4.03 -20.58
C LYS A 130 11.91 -3.52 -19.53
N ALA A 131 10.60 -3.68 -19.74
CA ALA A 131 9.60 -3.41 -18.70
C ALA A 131 9.80 -4.30 -17.46
N CYS A 132 10.09 -5.59 -17.63
CA CYS A 132 10.42 -6.50 -16.53
C CYS A 132 11.64 -6.03 -15.72
N THR A 133 12.66 -5.52 -16.40
CA THR A 133 13.88 -5.01 -15.75
C THR A 133 13.57 -3.79 -14.88
N ILE A 134 12.69 -2.89 -15.36
CA ILE A 134 12.22 -1.72 -14.59
C ILE A 134 11.46 -2.17 -13.34
N PHE A 135 10.52 -3.11 -13.46
CA PHE A 135 9.78 -3.64 -12.31
C PHE A 135 10.71 -4.29 -11.28
N MET A 136 11.66 -5.10 -11.76
CA MET A 136 12.61 -5.77 -10.87
C MET A 136 13.49 -4.77 -10.12
N ARG A 137 13.96 -3.71 -10.78
CA ARG A 137 14.74 -2.66 -10.12
C ARG A 137 13.96 -2.02 -8.98
N GLN A 138 12.72 -1.61 -9.21
CA GLN A 138 11.89 -0.96 -8.18
C GLN A 138 11.60 -1.90 -6.99
N ILE A 139 11.39 -3.19 -7.26
CA ILE A 139 11.25 -4.21 -6.21
C ILE A 139 12.54 -4.32 -5.40
N CYS A 140 13.68 -4.43 -6.09
CA CYS A 140 14.98 -4.53 -5.43
C CYS A 140 15.31 -3.29 -4.58
N GLU A 141 14.98 -2.08 -5.04
CA GLU A 141 15.14 -0.83 -4.27
C GLU A 141 14.33 -0.87 -2.96
N GLY A 142 13.06 -1.30 -3.03
CA GLY A 142 12.23 -1.47 -1.85
C GLY A 142 12.81 -2.49 -0.87
N VAL A 143 13.26 -3.64 -1.38
CA VAL A 143 13.85 -4.72 -0.57
C VAL A 143 15.18 -4.31 0.05
N GLU A 144 16.04 -3.63 -0.71
CA GLU A 144 17.30 -3.08 -0.22
C GLU A 144 17.06 -2.16 0.97
N TYR A 145 16.07 -1.26 0.87
CA TYR A 145 15.69 -0.39 1.97
C TYR A 145 15.24 -1.18 3.21
N ILE A 146 14.35 -2.16 3.05
CA ILE A 146 13.88 -3.00 4.18
C ILE A 146 15.07 -3.71 4.85
N HIS A 147 15.98 -4.28 4.06
CA HIS A 147 17.18 -4.95 4.56
C HIS A 147 18.14 -3.98 5.27
N SER A 148 18.24 -2.73 4.80
CA SER A 148 19.03 -1.68 5.47
C SER A 148 18.54 -1.39 6.90
N GLN A 149 17.24 -1.61 7.15
CA GLN A 149 16.61 -1.47 8.46
C GLN A 149 16.66 -2.76 9.30
N SER A 150 17.43 -3.77 8.86
CA SER A 150 17.54 -5.09 9.51
C SER A 150 16.19 -5.82 9.64
N ILE A 151 15.26 -5.57 8.73
CA ILE A 151 13.97 -6.25 8.65
C ILE A 151 14.03 -7.24 7.49
N LEU A 152 13.43 -8.42 7.67
CA LEU A 152 13.24 -9.40 6.61
C LEU A 152 11.74 -9.46 6.27
N HIS A 153 11.40 -9.34 4.99
CA HIS A 153 9.99 -9.39 4.56
C HIS A 153 9.38 -10.79 4.75
N LEU A 154 10.13 -11.86 4.47
CA LEU A 154 9.80 -13.29 4.66
C LEU A 154 8.56 -13.85 3.91
N ASP A 155 7.66 -13.01 3.41
CA ASP A 155 6.54 -13.40 2.54
C ASP A 155 6.49 -12.58 1.23
N MET A 156 7.62 -12.51 0.52
CA MET A 156 7.62 -11.90 -0.82
C MET A 156 6.98 -12.86 -1.82
N LYS A 157 5.68 -12.68 -2.09
CA LYS A 157 4.98 -13.33 -3.20
C LYS A 157 4.83 -12.33 -4.36
N VAL A 158 5.11 -12.77 -5.58
CA VAL A 158 4.88 -12.02 -6.84
C VAL A 158 3.38 -11.79 -7.09
N CYS A 159 2.52 -12.45 -6.32
CA CYS A 159 1.11 -12.11 -6.21
C CYS A 159 0.95 -10.98 -5.19
N ILE A 160 0.84 -9.75 -5.66
CA ILE A 160 -0.30 -8.83 -5.52
C ILE A 160 -1.38 -9.01 -4.43
N SER A 161 -1.47 -10.10 -3.70
CA SER A 161 -2.30 -10.17 -2.49
C SER A 161 -1.71 -9.43 -1.28
N LEU A 162 -0.63 -8.66 -1.46
CA LEU A 162 0.04 -7.94 -0.36
C LEU A 162 -0.12 -6.44 -0.50
N LEU A 163 -1.17 -5.98 0.17
CA LEU A 163 -1.32 -4.68 0.79
C LEU A 163 -0.23 -4.42 1.86
N SER A 164 1.04 -4.74 1.55
CA SER A 164 2.15 -4.57 2.49
C SER A 164 3.29 -3.74 1.94
N LEU A 165 3.97 -4.01 0.81
CA LEU A 165 5.31 -3.39 0.68
C LEU A 165 5.83 -2.95 -0.68
N ILE A 166 5.13 -2.97 -1.84
CA ILE A 166 5.75 -2.40 -3.06
C ILE A 166 4.80 -1.56 -3.93
N TYR A 167 5.17 -0.29 -4.15
CA TYR A 167 4.49 0.74 -4.94
C TYR A 167 5.02 0.83 -6.39
N TYR A 168 4.19 1.31 -7.33
CA TYR A 168 4.56 1.61 -8.73
C TYR A 168 4.01 2.99 -9.18
N ASN A 169 4.88 3.82 -9.77
CA ASN A 169 4.60 5.07 -10.50
C ASN A 169 5.17 4.90 -11.94
N SER A 170 4.52 5.47 -12.96
CA SER A 170 4.81 5.39 -14.43
C SER A 170 4.14 4.27 -15.24
N ILE A 171 2.80 4.21 -15.26
CA ILE A 171 2.05 3.63 -16.39
C ILE A 171 1.09 4.70 -16.90
N HIS A 172 1.37 5.22 -18.09
CA HIS A 172 0.52 6.19 -18.77
C HIS A 172 -0.43 5.48 -19.76
N THR A 173 -1.73 5.78 -19.67
CA THR A 173 -2.70 5.48 -20.73
C THR A 173 -2.70 6.62 -21.74
N LYS A 174 -2.37 6.35 -23.02
CA LYS A 174 -2.68 7.30 -24.09
C LYS A 174 -4.17 7.22 -24.42
N HIS A 175 -4.84 8.37 -24.38
CA HIS A 175 -6.13 8.57 -25.04
C HIS A 175 -5.94 8.60 -26.56
#